data_AF-A0A966ETL0-F1
#
_entry.id   AF-A0A966ETL0-F1
#
_cell.length_a   1.000
_cell.length_b   1.000
_cell.length_c   1.000
_cell.angle_alpha   90.00
_cell.angle_beta   90.00
_cell.angle_gamma   90.00
#
_symmetry.space_group_name_H-M   'P 1'
#
loop_
_entity.id
_entity.type
_entity.pdbx_description
1 polymer ?
#
loop_
_entity_poly.entity_id
_entity_poly.type
_entity_poly.pdbx_seq_one_letter_code
_entity_poly.pdbx_strand_id
1 'polypeptide(L)'
;MPQAEANGLTIEYDTFGDENSPPVLFIMGFGAQMTAWPEEFLQQFADQGHHVIRFDNRDIGLSTHLDHLEPPGMAELFLAAFQGGEIQIPYSLSDMADDAV
;
A
#
# COMPACT_ATOMS: atom_id res chain seq x y z
N MET A 1 0.89 13.66 -9.61
CA MET A 1 0.34 13.03 -8.40
C MET A 1 1.24 13.44 -7.24
N PRO A 2 0.68 13.76 -6.07
CA PRO A 2 1.46 14.11 -4.90
C PRO A 2 2.19 12.91 -4.26
N GLN A 3 3.17 13.20 -3.41
CA GLN A 3 3.96 12.23 -2.66
C GLN A 3 3.95 12.56 -1.17
N ALA A 4 3.96 11.54 -0.33
CA ALA A 4 4.06 11.63 1.12
C ALA A 4 5.25 10.81 1.64
N GLU A 5 5.81 11.22 2.78
CA GLU A 5 6.85 10.47 3.48
C GLU A 5 6.22 9.72 4.65
N ALA A 6 6.33 8.38 4.67
CA ALA A 6 5.79 7.52 5.71
C ALA A 6 6.77 6.38 6.01
N ASN A 7 7.11 6.16 7.28
CA ASN A 7 8.03 5.10 7.73
C ASN A 7 9.38 5.00 6.96
N GLY A 8 9.91 6.15 6.52
CA GLY A 8 11.15 6.22 5.75
C GLY A 8 10.99 5.82 4.27
N LEU A 9 9.75 5.77 3.78
CA LEU A 9 9.40 5.51 2.39
C LEU A 9 8.71 6.74 1.80
N THR A 10 9.01 7.02 0.53
CA THR A 10 8.18 7.89 -0.30
C THR A 10 7.01 7.08 -0.85
N ILE A 11 5.78 7.57 -0.60
CA ILE A 11 4.52 6.97 -1.02
C ILE A 11 3.83 7.87 -2.06
N GLU A 12 3.57 7.32 -3.24
CA GLU A 12 2.78 7.96 -4.29
C GLU A 12 1.29 7.83 -3.98
N TYR A 13 0.55 8.94 -4.08
CA TYR A 13 -0.90 8.93 -3.86
C TYR A 13 -1.66 9.86 -4.80
N ASP A 14 -2.98 9.71 -4.81
CA ASP A 14 -3.94 10.50 -5.58
C ASP A 14 -5.15 10.83 -4.73
N THR A 15 -5.83 11.94 -5.05
CA THR A 15 -6.98 12.42 -4.28
C THR A 15 -8.16 12.85 -5.14
N PHE A 16 -9.36 12.74 -4.57
CA PHE A 16 -10.61 13.19 -5.18
C PHE A 16 -11.46 13.93 -4.16
N GLY A 17 -12.23 14.92 -4.61
CA GLY A 17 -13.12 15.72 -3.75
C GLY A 17 -12.42 16.89 -3.07
N ASP A 18 -13.11 17.50 -2.11
CA ASP A 18 -12.61 18.63 -1.32
C ASP A 18 -11.71 18.11 -0.19
N GLU A 19 -10.46 18.59 -0.12
CA GLU A 19 -9.48 18.23 0.91
C GLU A 19 -9.93 18.51 2.35
N ASN A 20 -10.93 19.38 2.53
CA ASN A 20 -11.50 19.73 3.84
C ASN A 20 -12.66 18.80 4.25
N SER A 21 -13.09 17.90 3.37
CA SER A 21 -14.13 16.90 3.68
C SER A 21 -13.56 15.74 4.52
N PRO A 22 -14.42 14.96 5.23
CA PRO A 22 -13.96 13.79 5.98
C PRO A 22 -13.18 12.81 5.09
N PRO A 23 -11.94 12.43 5.48
CA PRO A 23 -11.08 11.61 4.63
C PRO A 23 -11.52 10.14 4.61
N VAL A 24 -11.32 9.51 3.45
CA VAL A 24 -11.48 8.05 3.26
C VAL A 24 -10.26 7.55 2.50
N LEU A 25 -9.50 6.65 3.13
CA LEU A 25 -8.31 6.03 2.55
C LEU A 25 -8.65 4.69 1.90
N PHE A 26 -8.32 4.55 0.61
CA PHE A 26 -8.45 3.33 -0.15
C PHE A 26 -7.10 2.62 -0.24
N ILE A 27 -6.99 1.49 0.46
CA ILE A 27 -5.82 0.62 0.44
C ILE A 27 -6.06 -0.50 -0.57
N MET A 28 -5.20 -0.62 -1.57
CA MET A 28 -5.32 -1.67 -2.58
C MET A 28 -4.91 -3.04 -2.04
N GLY A 29 -5.48 -4.11 -2.61
CA GLY A 29 -5.07 -5.48 -2.33
C GLY A 29 -3.65 -5.82 -2.83
N PHE A 30 -3.16 -6.99 -2.41
CA PHE A 30 -1.79 -7.44 -2.68
C PHE A 30 -1.43 -7.42 -4.17
N GLY A 31 -0.29 -6.80 -4.51
CA GLY A 31 0.28 -6.79 -5.85
C GLY A 31 -0.40 -5.86 -6.87
N ALA A 32 -1.44 -5.12 -6.48
CA ALA A 32 -2.15 -4.22 -7.37
C ALA A 32 -1.83 -2.75 -7.07
N GLN A 33 -1.71 -1.96 -8.13
CA GLN A 33 -1.48 -0.51 -8.08
C GLN A 33 -2.77 0.24 -7.75
N MET A 34 -2.68 1.47 -7.21
CA MET A 34 -3.82 2.33 -6.89
C MET A 34 -4.78 2.56 -8.08
N THR A 35 -4.26 2.47 -9.31
CA THR A 35 -5.01 2.63 -10.56
C THR A 35 -5.98 1.49 -10.83
N ALA A 36 -5.87 0.36 -10.12
CA ALA A 36 -6.85 -0.72 -10.25
C ALA A 36 -8.21 -0.39 -9.60
N TRP A 37 -8.28 0.67 -8.77
CA TRP A 37 -9.56 1.28 -8.42
C TRP A 37 -10.08 2.10 -9.61
N PRO A 38 -11.27 1.80 -10.16
CA PRO A 38 -11.87 2.65 -11.18
C PRO A 38 -12.12 4.05 -10.63
N GLU A 39 -11.76 5.09 -11.39
CA GLU A 39 -11.91 6.48 -10.93
C GLU A 39 -13.38 6.84 -10.71
N GLU A 40 -14.29 6.31 -11.54
CA GLU A 40 -15.74 6.52 -11.39
C GLU A 40 -16.28 5.89 -10.11
N PHE A 41 -15.62 4.84 -9.59
CA PHE A 41 -15.97 4.26 -8.30
C PHE A 41 -15.54 5.18 -7.16
N LEU A 42 -14.33 5.75 -7.21
CA LEU A 42 -13.82 6.67 -6.19
C LEU A 42 -14.56 8.01 -6.22
N GLN A 43 -14.90 8.51 -7.40
CA GLN A 43 -15.65 9.75 -7.58
C GLN A 43 -17.01 9.69 -6.89
N GLN A 44 -17.67 8.53 -6.84
CA GLN A 44 -18.93 8.37 -6.11
C GLN A 44 -18.82 8.65 -4.60
N PHE A 45 -17.66 8.39 -3.98
CA PHE A 45 -17.41 8.75 -2.58
C PHE A 45 -17.13 10.25 -2.45
N ALA A 46 -16.35 10.81 -3.37
CA ALA A 46 -16.09 12.25 -3.40
C ALA A 46 -17.40 13.06 -3.56
N ASP A 47 -18.29 12.62 -4.44
CA ASP A 47 -19.61 13.23 -4.67
C ASP A 47 -20.54 13.14 -3.45
N GLN A 48 -20.28 12.19 -2.53
CA GLN A 48 -20.97 12.06 -1.24
C GLN A 48 -20.34 12.93 -0.14
N GLY A 49 -19.35 13.76 -0.47
CA GLY A 49 -18.72 14.69 0.46
C GLY A 49 -17.58 14.06 1.26
N HIS A 50 -16.81 13.15 0.65
CA HIS A 50 -15.58 12.61 1.23
C HIS A 50 -14.34 13.14 0.51
N HIS A 51 -13.25 13.33 1.26
CA HIS A 51 -11.93 13.51 0.67
C HIS A 51 -11.33 12.11 0.44
N VAL A 52 -11.37 11.64 -0.80
CA VAL A 52 -10.93 10.30 -1.13
C VAL A 52 -9.43 10.32 -1.39
N ILE A 53 -8.70 9.39 -0.78
CA ILE A 53 -7.26 9.22 -0.94
C ILE A 53 -7.01 7.78 -1.37
N ARG A 54 -6.25 7.55 -2.44
CA ARG A 54 -5.71 6.23 -2.82
C ARG A 54 -4.20 6.32 -2.95
N PHE A 55 -3.48 5.24 -2.68
CA PHE A 55 -2.01 5.24 -2.76
C PHE A 55 -1.47 3.91 -3.27
N ASP A 56 -0.23 3.95 -3.78
CA ASP A 56 0.54 2.78 -4.13
C ASP A 56 1.23 2.24 -2.86
N ASN A 57 0.99 0.99 -2.49
CA ASN A 57 1.72 0.35 -1.38
C ASN A 57 3.24 0.33 -1.67
N ARG A 58 4.08 0.14 -0.64
CA ARG A 58 5.51 -0.19 -0.85
C ARG A 58 5.67 -1.33 -1.87
N ASP A 59 6.73 -1.29 -2.67
CA ASP A 59 7.01 -2.22 -3.79
C ASP A 59 5.96 -2.26 -4.91
N ILE A 60 5.10 -1.24 -5.00
CA ILE A 60 4.06 -1.15 -6.03
C ILE A 60 4.12 0.22 -6.70
N GLY A 61 3.88 0.23 -8.02
CA GLY A 61 3.66 1.46 -8.78
C GLY A 61 4.82 2.45 -8.64
N LEU A 62 4.51 3.69 -8.24
CA LEU A 62 5.49 4.77 -8.12
C LEU A 62 5.94 5.04 -6.67
N SER A 63 5.46 4.26 -5.71
CA SER A 63 5.99 4.27 -4.34
C SER A 63 7.38 3.64 -4.27
N THR A 64 8.03 3.76 -3.12
CA THR A 64 9.36 3.20 -2.88
C THR A 64 9.39 1.68 -3.14
N HIS A 65 10.33 1.25 -3.99
CA HIS A 65 10.69 -0.16 -4.20
C HIS A 65 11.92 -0.50 -3.36
N LEU A 66 11.84 -1.57 -2.59
CA LEU A 66 12.85 -2.10 -1.68
C LEU A 66 13.68 -3.20 -2.37
N ASP A 67 14.04 -3.00 -3.63
CA ASP A 67 14.79 -3.96 -4.48
C ASP A 67 16.14 -4.42 -3.89
N HIS A 68 16.66 -3.68 -2.91
CA HIS A 68 17.88 -4.02 -2.19
C HIS A 68 17.67 -5.11 -1.12
N LEU A 69 16.43 -5.48 -0.80
CA LEU A 69 16.08 -6.54 0.13
C LEU A 69 15.73 -7.81 -0.66
N GLU A 70 16.43 -8.90 -0.36
CA GLU A 70 16.15 -10.18 -1.02
C GLU A 70 15.02 -10.93 -0.29
N PRO A 71 13.99 -11.40 -1.00
CA PRO A 71 12.98 -12.26 -0.41
C PRO A 71 13.55 -13.64 -0.08
N PRO A 72 13.03 -14.34 0.95
CA PRO A 72 13.47 -15.69 1.26
C PRO A 72 13.24 -16.65 0.07
N GLY A 73 14.14 -17.61 -0.08
CA GLY A 73 13.99 -18.63 -1.11
C GLY A 73 12.77 -19.53 -0.86
N MET A 74 12.11 -19.99 -1.92
CA MET A 74 10.91 -20.84 -1.79
C MET A 74 11.13 -22.07 -0.91
N ALA A 75 12.30 -22.71 -1.00
CA ALA A 75 12.63 -23.88 -0.19
C ALA A 75 12.73 -23.53 1.31
N GLU A 76 13.28 -22.37 1.64
CA GLU A 76 13.38 -21.86 3.01
C GLU A 76 11.98 -21.57 3.58
N LEU A 77 11.14 -20.90 2.77
CA LEU A 77 9.75 -20.60 3.12
C LEU A 77 8.94 -21.88 3.40
N PHE A 78 9.07 -22.90 2.53
CA PHE A 78 8.39 -24.19 2.73
C PHE A 78 8.86 -24.91 3.99
N LEU A 79 10.17 -24.88 4.28
CA LEU A 79 10.72 -25.52 5.47
C LEU A 79 10.23 -24.84 6.75
N ALA A 80 10.26 -23.50 6.79
CA ALA A 80 9.74 -22.72 7.91
C ALA A 80 8.25 -23.00 8.15
N ALA A 81 7.44 -22.99 7.09
CA ALA A 81 6.01 -23.28 7.16
C ALA A 81 5.73 -24.70 7.68
N PHE A 82 6.48 -25.72 7.21
CA PHE A 82 6.30 -27.10 7.67
C PHE A 82 6.67 -27.29 9.14
N GLN A 83 7.67 -26.56 9.63
CA GLN A 83 8.12 -26.61 11.02
C GLN A 83 7.31 -25.71 11.96
N GLY A 84 6.35 -24.94 11.44
CA GLY A 84 5.64 -23.91 12.20
C GLY A 84 6.55 -22.81 12.73
N GLY A 85 7.70 -22.60 12.08
CA GLY A 85 8.70 -21.62 12.45
C GLY A 85 8.43 -20.26 11.81
N GLU A 86 9.03 -19.22 12.39
CA GLU A 86 9.11 -17.90 11.78
C GLU A 86 10.25 -17.87 10.75
N ILE A 87 10.05 -17.09 9.69
CA ILE A 87 11.08 -16.82 8.69
C ILE A 87 11.40 -15.33 8.71
N GLN A 88 12.67 -15.01 8.52
CA GLN A 88 13.08 -13.63 8.37
C GLN A 88 12.59 -13.10 7.02
N ILE A 89 11.71 -12.12 7.07
CA ILE A 89 11.18 -11.42 5.90
C ILE A 89 11.65 -9.96 5.91
N PRO A 90 11.82 -9.33 4.73
CA PRO A 90 12.18 -7.92 4.63
C PRO A 90 11.24 -6.98 5.39
N TYR A 91 9.95 -7.28 5.34
CA TYR A 91 8.88 -6.60 6.08
C TYR A 91 7.64 -7.49 6.10
N SER A 92 6.76 -7.22 7.04
CA SER A 92 5.48 -7.89 7.25
C SER A 92 4.31 -7.08 6.69
N LEU A 93 3.13 -7.70 6.63
CA LEU A 93 1.89 -6.97 6.33
C LEU A 93 1.55 -5.93 7.40
N SER A 94 2.00 -6.12 8.65
CA SER A 94 1.83 -5.12 9.70
C SER A 94 2.67 -3.87 9.39
N ASP A 95 3.92 -4.06 8.94
CA ASP A 95 4.76 -2.92 8.51
C ASP A 95 4.11 -2.17 7.33
N MET A 96 3.47 -2.87 6.40
CA MET A 96 2.71 -2.24 5.32
C MET A 96 1.47 -1.47 5.83
N ALA A 97 0.78 -2.00 6.84
CA ALA A 97 -0.38 -1.32 7.42
C ALA A 97 0.05 -0.03 8.14
N ASP A 98 1.23 -0.02 8.75
CA ASP A 98 1.78 1.15 9.42
C ASP A 98 2.14 2.29 8.44
N ASP A 99 2.29 2.03 7.13
CA ASP A 99 2.54 3.07 6.12
C ASP A 99 1.33 3.99 5.87
N ALA A 100 0.16 3.60 6.38
CA ALA A 100 -1.08 4.32 6.20
C ALA A 100 -1.44 5.27 7.37
N VAL A 101 -0.57 5.43 8.38
CA VAL A 101 -0.86 6.12 9.65
C VAL A 101 0.03 7.34 9.88
#